data_AF-B4LUZ4-F1
#
_entry.id   AF-B4LUZ4-F1
#
_cell.length_a   1.000
_cell.length_b   1.000
_cell.length_c   1.000
_cell.angle_alpha   90.00
_cell.angle_beta   90.00
_cell.angle_gamma   90.00
#
_symmetry.space_group_name_H-M   'P 1'
#
loop_
_entity.id
_entity.type
_entity.pdbx_description
1 polymer ?
#
loop_
_entity_poly.entity_id
_entity_poly.type
_entity_poly.pdbx_seq_one_letter_code
_entity_poly.pdbx_strand_id
1 'polypeptide(L)'
;MQFLNRLRKGVNKELQKQNFGFECSHVHLFYKSLWQKNEVSTIYLLYRWIWALLSLGVYITCIIMQFCDGKFFIYMTNWGFGLITITMLLAAVHVTRWHFDLQNVRSLVQEAGQKASTTSGLKIYWWLHNMSLLMALVISTVYWIFLNGRMNKPTRFPAISVITHALNSICMLIDFLIVAFPLRLLHMVQTMCMAIAFFLFTLIYHICGGTDEFGNPYVYPILDWHNPMRCLVTFVGIFLMIICFWLLLFGVHKMKQVFNRAFSIVWTPHAVGLI
;
A
#
# COMPACT_ATOMS: atom_id res chain seq x y z
N MET A 1 -21.96 -11.93 24.87
CA MET A 1 -20.70 -12.57 25.31
C MET A 1 -19.98 -13.39 24.22
N GLN A 2 -20.63 -14.30 23.49
CA GLN A 2 -19.94 -15.18 22.53
C GLN A 2 -19.27 -14.46 21.35
N PHE A 3 -19.89 -13.40 20.82
CA PHE A 3 -19.32 -12.59 19.73
C PHE A 3 -18.00 -11.91 20.13
N LEU A 4 -17.97 -11.24 21.29
CA LEU A 4 -16.77 -10.58 21.83
C LEU A 4 -15.63 -11.59 22.05
N ASN A 5 -15.95 -12.79 22.53
CA ASN A 5 -14.96 -13.85 22.72
C ASN A 5 -14.38 -14.35 21.38
N ARG A 6 -15.21 -14.47 20.33
CA ARG A 6 -14.74 -14.82 18.97
C ARG A 6 -13.84 -13.72 18.39
N LEU A 7 -14.24 -12.45 18.55
CA LEU A 7 -13.46 -11.32 18.08
C LEU A 7 -12.10 -11.24 18.80
N ARG A 8 -12.08 -11.38 20.12
CA ARG A 8 -10.85 -11.41 20.92
C ARG A 8 -9.92 -12.54 20.50
N LYS A 9 -10.45 -13.76 20.31
CA LYS A 9 -9.65 -14.90 19.81
C LYS A 9 -9.06 -14.63 18.43
N GLY A 10 -9.85 -14.01 17.53
CA GLY A 10 -9.39 -13.62 16.20
C GLY A 10 -8.24 -12.62 16.24
N VAL A 11 -8.36 -11.56 17.03
CA VAL A 11 -7.31 -10.56 17.21
C VAL A 11 -6.06 -11.18 17.83
N ASN A 12 -6.21 -11.99 18.88
CA ASN A 12 -5.08 -12.67 19.51
C ASN A 12 -4.33 -13.59 18.54
N LYS A 13 -5.03 -14.24 17.61
CA LYS A 13 -4.40 -15.06 16.56
C LYS A 13 -3.57 -14.21 15.60
N GLU A 14 -4.04 -13.01 15.27
CA GLU A 14 -3.34 -12.08 14.37
C GLU A 14 -2.09 -11.47 15.03
N LEU A 15 -2.10 -11.29 16.35
CA LEU A 15 -0.98 -10.75 17.13
C LEU A 15 0.12 -11.78 17.45
N GLN A 16 0.02 -13.01 16.94
CA GLN A 16 1.07 -14.02 17.13
C GLN A 16 2.36 -13.65 16.39
N LYS A 17 3.52 -13.93 17.01
CA LYS A 17 4.85 -13.61 16.47
C LYS A 17 5.07 -14.08 15.03
N GLN A 18 4.51 -15.24 14.67
CA GLN A 18 4.59 -15.79 13.31
C GLN A 18 4.01 -14.87 12.22
N ASN A 19 3.05 -14.00 12.56
CA ASN A 19 2.43 -13.06 11.63
C ASN A 19 3.25 -11.78 11.42
N PHE A 20 4.42 -11.64 12.04
CA PHE A 20 5.43 -10.67 11.60
C PHE A 20 6.10 -11.10 10.28
N GLY A 21 6.20 -12.41 10.04
CA GLY A 21 6.79 -12.96 8.84
C GLY A 21 5.87 -12.85 7.63
N PHE A 22 6.40 -13.21 6.46
CA PHE A 22 5.67 -13.16 5.18
C PHE A 22 5.24 -14.54 4.66
N GLU A 23 5.21 -15.56 5.51
CA GLU A 23 4.75 -16.89 5.10
C GLU A 23 3.23 -16.95 4.99
N CYS A 24 2.69 -17.29 3.82
CA CYS A 24 1.26 -17.44 3.56
C CYS A 24 0.97 -18.86 3.04
N SER A 25 0.00 -19.55 3.65
CA SER A 25 -0.45 -20.89 3.25
C SER A 25 -1.28 -20.92 1.96
N HIS A 26 -1.84 -19.76 1.55
CA HIS A 26 -2.68 -19.63 0.37
C HIS A 26 -2.02 -18.71 -0.65
N VAL A 27 -0.88 -19.17 -1.19
CA VAL A 27 -0.02 -18.40 -2.11
C VAL A 27 -0.76 -17.98 -3.39
N HIS A 28 -1.69 -18.80 -3.87
CA HIS A 28 -2.50 -18.48 -5.06
C HIS A 28 -3.25 -17.15 -4.94
N LEU A 29 -3.59 -16.69 -3.73
CA LEU A 29 -4.31 -15.43 -3.52
C LEU A 29 -3.51 -14.18 -3.94
N PHE A 30 -2.18 -14.27 -4.02
CA PHE A 30 -1.36 -13.15 -4.50
C PHE A 30 -1.52 -12.89 -6.00
N TYR A 31 -1.92 -13.91 -6.75
CA TYR A 31 -2.07 -13.85 -8.20
C TYR A 31 -3.50 -13.60 -8.65
N LYS A 32 -4.45 -13.58 -7.70
CA LYS A 32 -5.88 -13.60 -7.97
C LYS A 32 -6.57 -12.34 -7.44
N SER A 33 -7.60 -11.89 -8.16
CA SER A 33 -8.59 -10.97 -7.60
C SER A 33 -9.41 -11.70 -6.53
N LEU A 34 -9.87 -10.98 -5.52
CA LEU A 34 -10.80 -11.52 -4.53
C LEU A 34 -12.12 -11.96 -5.19
N TRP A 35 -12.51 -11.25 -6.25
CA TRP A 35 -13.82 -11.37 -6.88
C TRP A 35 -13.86 -12.34 -8.07
N GLN A 36 -12.70 -12.90 -8.46
CA GLN A 36 -12.67 -13.84 -9.58
C GLN A 36 -12.96 -15.27 -9.12
N LYS A 37 -13.77 -15.99 -9.90
CA LYS A 37 -14.13 -17.39 -9.64
C LYS A 37 -13.17 -18.38 -10.32
N ASN A 38 -12.79 -18.07 -11.56
CA ASN A 38 -11.91 -18.92 -12.36
C ASN A 38 -10.46 -18.85 -11.86
N GLU A 39 -9.65 -19.84 -12.28
CA GLU A 39 -8.22 -19.85 -11.97
C GLU A 39 -7.48 -18.68 -12.61
N VAL A 40 -7.87 -18.29 -13.81
CA VAL A 40 -7.34 -17.12 -14.53
C VAL A 40 -8.47 -16.18 -14.93
N SER A 41 -8.13 -14.90 -15.06
CA SER A 41 -9.05 -13.86 -15.55
C SER A 41 -8.30 -12.87 -16.43
N THR A 42 -8.69 -12.77 -17.70
CA THR A 42 -8.14 -11.80 -18.65
C THR A 42 -8.52 -10.38 -18.24
N ILE A 43 -9.72 -10.18 -17.69
CA ILE A 43 -10.18 -8.89 -17.19
C ILE A 43 -9.27 -8.41 -16.05
N TYR A 44 -8.93 -9.29 -15.11
CA TYR A 44 -8.03 -8.92 -14.01
C TYR A 44 -6.60 -8.67 -14.47
N LEU A 45 -6.12 -9.43 -15.47
CA LEU A 45 -4.82 -9.19 -16.09
C LEU A 45 -4.77 -7.81 -16.76
N LEU A 46 -5.79 -7.45 -17.56
CA LEU A 46 -5.90 -6.14 -18.20
C LEU A 46 -5.97 -5.02 -17.15
N TYR A 47 -6.77 -5.20 -16.10
CA TYR A 47 -6.83 -4.27 -14.97
C TYR A 47 -5.42 -4.00 -14.40
N ARG A 48 -4.63 -5.04 -14.15
CA ARG A 48 -3.27 -4.89 -13.60
C ARG A 48 -2.35 -4.10 -14.51
N TRP A 49 -2.36 -4.38 -15.81
CA TRP A 49 -1.53 -3.67 -16.77
C TRP A 49 -1.97 -2.22 -16.98
N ILE A 50 -3.27 -1.92 -17.00
CA ILE A 50 -3.78 -0.55 -17.06
C ILE A 50 -3.26 0.27 -15.88
N TRP A 51 -3.37 -0.25 -14.65
CA TRP A 51 -2.86 0.44 -13.45
C TRP A 51 -1.33 0.59 -13.46
N ALA A 52 -0.60 -0.42 -13.91
CA ALA A 52 0.84 -0.37 -14.03
C ALA A 52 1.31 0.70 -15.04
N LEU A 53 0.71 0.74 -16.23
CA LEU A 53 1.07 1.71 -17.26
C LEU A 53 0.65 3.13 -16.90
N LEU A 54 -0.52 3.31 -16.29
CA LEU A 54 -1.00 4.62 -15.83
C LEU A 54 -0.11 5.18 -14.72
N SER A 55 0.22 4.36 -13.70
CA SER A 55 1.11 4.79 -12.62
C SER A 55 2.53 5.05 -13.11
N LEU A 56 3.03 4.27 -14.08
CA LEU A 56 4.32 4.52 -14.71
C LEU A 56 4.32 5.84 -15.50
N GLY A 57 3.30 6.09 -16.32
CA GLY A 57 3.16 7.32 -17.07
C GLY A 57 3.14 8.55 -16.17
N VAL A 58 2.31 8.53 -15.12
CA VAL A 58 2.24 9.63 -14.14
C VAL A 58 3.58 9.83 -13.42
N TYR A 59 4.27 8.76 -13.03
CA TYR A 59 5.55 8.88 -12.34
C TYR A 59 6.64 9.49 -13.24
N ILE A 60 6.69 9.08 -14.52
CA ILE A 60 7.58 9.69 -15.52
C ILE A 60 7.24 11.17 -15.70
N THR A 61 5.96 11.52 -15.81
CA THR A 61 5.53 12.93 -15.88
C THR A 61 5.95 13.70 -14.63
N CYS A 62 5.83 13.12 -13.43
CA CYS A 62 6.25 13.75 -12.20
C CYS A 62 7.77 14.01 -12.19
N ILE A 63 8.58 13.04 -12.63
CA ILE A 63 10.04 13.21 -12.77
C ILE A 63 10.33 14.37 -13.73
N ILE A 64 9.74 14.36 -14.93
CA ILE A 64 10.00 15.38 -15.97
C ILE A 64 9.63 16.78 -15.46
N MET A 65 8.47 16.93 -14.80
CA MET A 65 7.94 18.23 -14.40
C MET A 65 8.53 18.76 -13.08
N GLN A 66 8.95 17.88 -12.17
CA GLN A 66 9.30 18.23 -10.79
C GLN A 66 10.74 17.85 -10.42
N PHE A 67 11.60 17.48 -11.38
CA PHE A 67 12.98 17.06 -11.09
C PHE A 67 13.73 18.07 -10.21
N CYS A 68 13.66 19.36 -10.61
CA CYS A 68 14.18 20.53 -9.89
C CYS A 68 15.55 20.26 -9.24
N ASP A 69 16.58 20.02 -10.05
CA ASP A 69 17.94 19.71 -9.60
C ASP A 69 18.02 18.60 -8.54
N GLY A 70 17.17 17.59 -8.67
CA GLY A 70 17.09 16.46 -7.75
C GLY A 70 16.22 16.70 -6.50
N LYS A 71 15.65 17.90 -6.30
CA LYS A 71 14.69 18.17 -5.21
C LYS A 71 13.43 17.31 -5.33
N PHE A 72 13.17 16.70 -6.49
CA PHE A 72 12.19 15.63 -6.59
C PHE A 72 12.32 14.58 -5.49
N PHE A 73 13.55 14.15 -5.19
CA PHE A 73 13.82 13.05 -4.27
C PHE A 73 13.73 13.45 -2.79
N ILE A 74 13.48 14.71 -2.43
CA ILE A 74 13.32 15.09 -1.02
C ILE A 74 11.87 14.89 -0.53
N TYR A 75 10.90 14.84 -1.45
CA TYR A 75 9.48 14.82 -1.09
C TYR A 75 8.93 13.40 -0.89
N MET A 76 8.26 13.19 0.24
CA MET A 76 7.55 11.95 0.59
C MET A 76 6.51 11.56 -0.48
N THR A 77 5.82 12.53 -1.07
CA THR A 77 4.85 12.28 -2.14
C THR A 77 5.49 11.52 -3.30
N ASN A 78 6.71 11.91 -3.70
CA ASN A 78 7.40 11.30 -4.83
C ASN A 78 7.91 9.89 -4.48
N TRP A 79 8.37 9.67 -3.25
CA TRP A 79 8.72 8.34 -2.75
C TRP A 79 7.50 7.42 -2.74
N GLY A 80 6.38 7.89 -2.19
CA GLY A 80 5.13 7.14 -2.13
C GLY A 80 4.60 6.78 -3.52
N PHE A 81 4.62 7.73 -4.46
CA PHE A 81 4.15 7.46 -5.82
C PHE A 81 5.09 6.51 -6.58
N GLY A 82 6.41 6.62 -6.39
CA GLY A 82 7.38 5.65 -6.94
C GLY A 82 7.14 4.24 -6.42
N LEU A 83 6.86 4.09 -5.12
CA LEU A 83 6.49 2.79 -4.54
C LEU A 83 5.19 2.23 -5.12
N ILE A 84 4.17 3.07 -5.34
CA ILE A 84 2.94 2.67 -6.03
C ILE A 84 3.26 2.14 -7.42
N THR A 85 4.05 2.87 -8.21
CA THR A 85 4.43 2.47 -9.58
C THR A 85 5.15 1.12 -9.59
N ILE A 86 6.14 0.92 -8.72
CA ILE A 86 6.87 -0.37 -8.61
C ILE A 86 5.90 -1.49 -8.19
N THR A 87 5.02 -1.23 -7.23
CA THR A 87 4.02 -2.19 -6.76
C THR A 87 3.08 -2.62 -7.88
N MET A 88 2.58 -1.68 -8.69
CA MET A 88 1.65 -1.98 -9.78
C MET A 88 2.33 -2.78 -10.89
N LEU A 89 3.58 -2.46 -11.23
CA LEU A 89 4.38 -3.23 -12.18
C LEU A 89 4.61 -4.66 -11.69
N LEU A 90 5.02 -4.84 -10.44
CA LEU A 90 5.21 -6.17 -9.85
C LEU A 90 3.89 -6.97 -9.82
N ALA A 91 2.78 -6.32 -9.48
CA ALA A 91 1.47 -6.95 -9.51
C ALA A 91 1.11 -7.45 -10.92
N ALA A 92 1.33 -6.63 -11.95
CA ALA A 92 1.08 -7.00 -13.35
C ALA A 92 1.97 -8.17 -13.80
N VAL A 93 3.26 -8.15 -13.46
CA VAL A 93 4.19 -9.24 -13.77
C VAL A 93 3.77 -10.54 -13.08
N HIS A 94 3.43 -10.50 -11.78
CA HIS A 94 3.00 -11.70 -11.06
C HIS A 94 1.71 -12.29 -11.65
N VAL A 95 0.70 -11.47 -11.93
CA VAL A 95 -0.55 -11.94 -12.53
C VAL A 95 -0.33 -12.46 -13.95
N THR A 96 0.57 -11.86 -14.74
CA THR A 96 0.95 -12.36 -16.07
C THR A 96 1.58 -13.75 -15.98
N ARG A 97 2.54 -13.95 -15.07
CA ARG A 97 3.18 -15.26 -14.85
C ARG A 97 2.17 -16.33 -14.45
N TRP A 98 1.20 -15.98 -13.61
CA TRP A 98 0.11 -16.89 -13.24
C TRP A 98 -0.85 -17.18 -14.40
N HIS A 99 -1.21 -16.15 -15.17
CA HIS A 99 -2.20 -16.25 -16.25
C HIS A 99 -1.72 -17.20 -17.35
N PHE A 100 -0.49 -17.02 -17.81
CA PHE A 100 0.13 -17.83 -18.87
C PHE A 100 0.94 -19.02 -18.33
N ASP A 101 0.89 -19.27 -17.02
CA ASP A 101 1.67 -20.31 -16.34
C ASP A 101 3.17 -20.29 -16.67
N LEU A 102 3.73 -19.09 -16.79
CA LEU A 102 5.14 -18.91 -17.12
C LEU A 102 6.00 -19.52 -16.01
N GLN A 103 6.99 -20.32 -16.41
CA GLN A 103 7.84 -21.08 -15.49
C GLN A 103 7.06 -22.02 -14.56
N ASN A 104 5.89 -22.50 -15.01
CA ASN A 104 5.01 -23.41 -14.26
C ASN A 104 4.55 -22.86 -12.91
N VAL A 105 4.51 -21.53 -12.74
CA VAL A 105 4.17 -20.89 -11.45
C VAL A 105 2.81 -21.32 -10.94
N ARG A 106 1.79 -21.39 -11.81
CA ARG A 106 0.44 -21.81 -11.43
C ARG A 106 0.43 -23.31 -11.14
N SER A 107 1.00 -24.12 -12.02
CA SER A 107 1.03 -25.58 -11.86
C SER A 107 1.73 -26.00 -10.57
N LEU A 108 2.91 -25.43 -10.27
CA LEU A 108 3.65 -25.72 -9.03
C LEU A 108 2.88 -25.34 -7.76
N VAL A 109 2.18 -24.20 -7.77
CA VAL A 109 1.37 -23.78 -6.62
C VAL A 109 0.15 -24.68 -6.44
N GLN A 110 -0.46 -25.15 -7.54
CA GLN A 110 -1.59 -26.08 -7.49
C GLN A 110 -1.17 -27.47 -7.00
N GLU A 111 -0.03 -27.99 -7.47
CA GLU A 111 0.53 -29.28 -7.03
C GLU A 111 0.95 -29.27 -5.56
N ALA A 112 1.64 -28.20 -5.12
CA ALA A 112 2.08 -28.08 -3.73
C ALA A 112 0.91 -27.80 -2.76
N GLY A 113 -0.21 -27.27 -3.24
CA GLY A 113 -1.38 -26.94 -2.44
C GLY A 113 -1.03 -26.03 -1.25
N GLN A 114 -1.41 -26.44 -0.04
CA GLN A 114 -1.10 -25.70 1.20
C GLN A 114 0.38 -25.75 1.61
N LYS A 115 1.20 -26.61 0.97
CA LYS A 115 2.64 -26.70 1.22
C LYS A 115 3.46 -25.71 0.39
N ALA A 116 2.82 -24.95 -0.51
CA ALA A 116 3.50 -23.93 -1.30
C ALA A 116 4.09 -22.84 -0.38
N SER A 117 5.40 -22.64 -0.43
CA SER A 117 6.08 -21.56 0.30
C SER A 117 5.89 -20.22 -0.41
N THR A 118 5.82 -19.13 0.36
CA THR A 118 5.75 -17.79 -0.25
C THR A 118 7.11 -17.40 -0.82
N THR A 119 7.19 -17.25 -2.15
CA THR A 119 8.44 -16.90 -2.83
C THR A 119 8.91 -15.49 -2.47
N SER A 120 10.23 -15.22 -2.55
CA SER A 120 10.79 -13.91 -2.22
C SER A 120 10.15 -12.76 -3.01
N GLY A 121 9.84 -12.99 -4.30
CA GLY A 121 9.14 -12.00 -5.12
C GLY A 121 7.76 -11.64 -4.56
N LEU A 122 6.98 -12.62 -4.11
CA LEU A 122 5.68 -12.38 -3.48
C LEU A 122 5.81 -11.68 -2.12
N LYS A 123 6.84 -11.99 -1.34
CA LYS A 123 7.12 -11.30 -0.08
C LYS A 123 7.42 -9.81 -0.31
N ILE A 124 8.26 -9.51 -1.31
CA ILE A 124 8.58 -8.14 -1.73
C ILE A 124 7.32 -7.42 -2.22
N TYR A 125 6.54 -8.06 -3.11
CA TYR A 125 5.28 -7.50 -3.58
C TYR A 125 4.32 -7.18 -2.43
N TRP A 126 4.17 -8.10 -1.48
CA TRP A 126 3.30 -7.91 -0.33
C TRP A 126 3.75 -6.74 0.54
N TRP A 127 5.05 -6.65 0.82
CA TRP A 127 5.63 -5.56 1.58
C TRP A 127 5.41 -4.21 0.88
N LEU A 128 5.73 -4.12 -0.41
CA LEU A 128 5.58 -2.91 -1.22
C LEU A 128 4.12 -2.47 -1.32
N HIS A 129 3.18 -3.42 -1.46
CA HIS A 129 1.75 -3.11 -1.49
C HIS A 129 1.27 -2.52 -0.17
N ASN A 130 1.64 -3.14 0.96
CA ASN A 130 1.31 -2.63 2.29
C ASN A 130 1.87 -1.22 2.51
N MET A 131 3.12 -0.96 2.07
CA MET A 131 3.75 0.36 2.16
C MET A 131 2.98 1.38 1.31
N SER A 132 2.77 1.06 0.03
CA SER A 132 2.11 1.94 -0.93
C SER A 132 0.71 2.31 -0.50
N LEU A 133 -0.06 1.34 0.01
CA LEU A 133 -1.43 1.54 0.47
C LEU A 133 -1.47 2.55 1.63
N LEU A 134 -0.65 2.33 2.66
CA LEU A 134 -0.69 3.21 3.81
C LEU A 134 -0.09 4.59 3.50
N MET A 135 1.02 4.64 2.76
CA MET A 135 1.62 5.90 2.36
C MET A 135 0.66 6.75 1.54
N ALA A 136 -0.09 6.15 0.62
CA ALA A 136 -1.08 6.89 -0.17
C ALA A 136 -2.11 7.58 0.74
N LEU A 137 -2.64 6.89 1.75
CA LEU A 137 -3.59 7.46 2.72
C LEU A 137 -2.95 8.58 3.55
N VAL A 138 -1.76 8.33 4.09
CA VAL A 138 -1.02 9.31 4.91
C VAL A 138 -0.69 10.57 4.09
N ILE A 139 -0.18 10.42 2.88
CA ILE A 139 0.16 11.53 1.96
C ILE A 139 -1.09 12.36 1.67
N SER A 140 -2.20 11.71 1.30
CA SER A 140 -3.45 12.42 1.01
C SER A 140 -3.94 13.22 2.22
N THR A 141 -4.00 12.59 3.40
CA THR A 141 -4.48 13.26 4.61
C THR A 141 -3.55 14.41 5.01
N VAL A 142 -2.24 14.20 5.00
CA VAL A 142 -1.27 15.24 5.36
C VAL A 142 -1.37 16.40 4.38
N TYR A 143 -1.43 16.13 3.08
CA TYR A 143 -1.51 17.17 2.07
C TYR A 143 -2.77 18.01 2.22
N TRP A 144 -3.95 17.39 2.19
CA TRP A 144 -5.21 18.14 2.15
C TRP A 144 -5.53 18.86 3.46
N ILE A 145 -5.14 18.30 4.60
CA ILE A 145 -5.45 18.89 5.91
C ILE A 145 -4.38 19.89 6.37
N PHE A 146 -3.10 19.59 6.13
CA PHE A 146 -1.99 20.32 6.75
C PHE A 146 -1.13 21.13 5.78
N LEU A 147 -1.03 20.75 4.49
CA LEU A 147 -0.10 21.39 3.56
C LEU A 147 -0.77 22.24 2.48
N ASN A 148 -1.96 21.85 2.00
CA ASN A 148 -2.65 22.55 0.92
C ASN A 148 -2.94 24.02 1.32
N GLY A 149 -2.40 24.96 0.56
CA GLY A 149 -2.47 26.40 0.86
C GLY A 149 -1.56 26.89 2.02
N ARG A 150 -0.72 26.02 2.59
CA ARG A 150 0.14 26.32 3.76
C ARG A 150 1.62 26.00 3.54
N MET A 151 2.03 25.72 2.30
CA MET A 151 3.40 25.34 1.94
C MET A 151 4.37 26.53 1.81
N ASN A 152 3.93 27.78 2.01
CA ASN A 152 4.71 29.01 1.74
C ASN A 152 5.31 29.04 0.32
N LYS A 153 4.64 28.41 -0.64
CA LYS A 153 5.09 28.34 -2.04
C LYS A 153 3.89 28.14 -2.99
N PRO A 154 3.98 28.61 -4.24
CA PRO A 154 2.90 28.48 -5.21
C PRO A 154 2.71 27.02 -5.68
N THR A 155 1.46 26.64 -5.92
CA THR A 155 1.12 25.34 -6.53
C THR A 155 1.43 25.36 -8.03
N ARG A 156 2.63 24.90 -8.42
CA ARG A 156 3.09 24.90 -9.82
C ARG A 156 2.28 23.96 -10.73
N PHE A 157 1.87 22.80 -10.23
CA PHE A 157 1.21 21.75 -11.03
C PHE A 157 -0.08 21.25 -10.37
N PRO A 158 -1.20 21.99 -10.48
CA PRO A 158 -2.44 21.65 -9.78
C PRO A 158 -2.98 20.26 -10.12
N ALA A 159 -2.99 19.89 -11.41
CA ALA A 159 -3.47 18.57 -11.85
C ALA A 159 -2.62 17.42 -11.30
N ILE A 160 -1.29 17.55 -11.37
CA ILE A 160 -0.37 16.55 -10.81
C ILE A 160 -0.52 16.47 -9.29
N SER A 161 -0.76 17.61 -8.62
CA SER A 161 -1.01 17.63 -7.19
C SER A 161 -2.26 16.82 -6.82
N VAL A 162 -3.37 17.01 -7.54
CA VAL A 162 -4.60 16.22 -7.32
C VAL A 162 -4.35 14.72 -7.58
N ILE A 163 -3.61 14.38 -8.64
CA ILE A 163 -3.31 12.98 -8.95
C ILE A 163 -2.47 12.34 -7.82
N THR A 164 -1.41 13.02 -7.38
CA THR A 164 -0.43 12.47 -6.43
C THR A 164 -0.85 12.57 -4.96
N HIS A 165 -1.85 13.40 -4.62
CA HIS A 165 -2.33 13.58 -3.25
C HIS A 165 -3.81 13.26 -3.03
N ALA A 166 -4.58 12.94 -4.07
CA ALA A 166 -5.95 12.45 -3.92
C ALA A 166 -6.15 11.11 -4.64
N LEU A 167 -5.89 11.10 -5.96
CA LEU A 167 -6.15 9.90 -6.75
C LEU A 167 -5.26 8.74 -6.32
N ASN A 168 -4.00 8.96 -5.93
CA ASN A 168 -3.12 7.93 -5.38
C ASN A 168 -3.81 7.03 -4.32
N SER A 169 -4.49 7.64 -3.35
CA SER A 169 -5.18 6.95 -2.25
C SER A 169 -6.45 6.25 -2.71
N ILE A 170 -7.22 6.87 -3.60
CA ILE A 170 -8.41 6.25 -4.21
C ILE A 170 -8.00 5.00 -4.99
N CYS A 171 -6.93 5.10 -5.80
CA CYS A 171 -6.42 4.01 -6.61
C CYS A 171 -5.93 2.85 -5.73
N MET A 172 -5.15 3.14 -4.69
CA MET A 172 -4.68 2.12 -3.75
C MET A 172 -5.82 1.49 -2.94
N LEU A 173 -6.86 2.24 -2.56
CA LEU A 173 -8.04 1.69 -1.89
C LEU A 173 -8.85 0.77 -2.82
N ILE A 174 -9.06 1.17 -4.07
CA ILE A 174 -9.72 0.32 -5.07
C ILE A 174 -8.93 -0.97 -5.25
N ASP A 175 -7.61 -0.88 -5.43
CA ASP A 175 -6.76 -2.05 -5.57
C ASP A 175 -6.80 -2.94 -4.31
N PHE A 176 -6.74 -2.34 -3.12
CA PHE A 176 -6.88 -3.04 -1.86
C PHE A 176 -8.22 -3.80 -1.74
N LEU A 177 -9.32 -3.24 -2.27
CA LEU A 177 -10.62 -3.93 -2.29
C LEU A 177 -10.64 -5.08 -3.32
N ILE A 178 -9.83 -5.02 -4.36
CA ILE A 178 -9.78 -6.01 -5.44
C ILE A 178 -8.81 -7.17 -5.13
N VAL A 179 -7.68 -6.93 -4.48
CA VAL A 179 -6.68 -7.99 -4.20
C VAL A 179 -7.20 -9.05 -3.22
N ALA A 180 -6.81 -10.31 -3.40
CA ALA A 180 -7.23 -11.42 -2.53
C ALA A 180 -6.27 -11.72 -1.37
N PHE A 181 -4.99 -11.35 -1.48
CA PHE A 181 -3.98 -11.70 -0.49
C PHE A 181 -4.24 -11.04 0.89
N PRO A 182 -3.76 -11.66 1.99
CA PRO A 182 -4.11 -11.23 3.34
C PRO A 182 -3.50 -9.89 3.74
N LEU A 183 -4.19 -9.16 4.62
CA LEU A 183 -3.61 -8.06 5.39
C LEU A 183 -3.40 -8.54 6.83
N ARG A 184 -2.17 -8.42 7.34
CA ARG A 184 -1.79 -8.81 8.71
C ARG A 184 -1.68 -7.60 9.60
N LEU A 185 -2.22 -7.70 10.82
CA LEU A 185 -2.22 -6.56 11.75
C LEU A 185 -0.80 -6.13 12.14
N LEU A 186 0.12 -7.08 12.32
CA LEU A 186 1.51 -6.79 12.72
C LEU A 186 2.38 -6.17 11.61
N HIS A 187 1.96 -6.25 10.33
CA HIS A 187 2.69 -5.62 9.23
C HIS A 187 2.68 -4.09 9.31
N MET A 188 1.87 -3.49 10.20
CA MET A 188 1.93 -2.07 10.54
C MET A 188 3.34 -1.60 10.92
N VAL A 189 4.14 -2.45 11.56
CA VAL A 189 5.51 -2.08 11.95
C VAL A 189 6.37 -1.72 10.74
N GLN A 190 6.13 -2.37 9.60
CA GLN A 190 6.88 -2.10 8.37
C GLN A 190 6.65 -0.65 7.90
N THR A 191 5.43 -0.14 8.01
CA THR A 191 5.09 1.22 7.58
C THR A 191 5.58 2.27 8.58
N MET A 192 5.61 1.93 9.88
CA MET A 192 6.24 2.75 10.91
C MET A 192 7.75 2.90 10.65
N CYS A 193 8.44 1.81 10.26
CA CYS A 193 9.86 1.89 9.88
C CYS A 193 10.09 2.85 8.71
N MET A 194 9.20 2.86 7.71
CA MET A 194 9.29 3.80 6.59
C MET A 194 9.13 5.26 7.04
N ALA A 195 8.21 5.53 7.96
CA ALA A 195 8.05 6.86 8.55
C ALA A 195 9.33 7.31 9.30
N ILE A 196 9.92 6.41 10.10
CA ILE A 196 11.20 6.69 10.79
C ILE A 196 12.30 7.00 9.78
N ALA A 197 12.44 6.19 8.74
CA ALA A 197 13.46 6.38 7.70
C ALA A 197 13.35 7.76 7.05
N PHE A 198 12.13 8.20 6.71
CA PHE A 198 11.94 9.52 6.12
C PHE A 198 12.20 10.66 7.11
N PHE A 199 11.78 10.52 8.38
CA PHE A 199 12.09 11.53 9.39
C PHE A 199 13.60 11.70 9.59
N LEU A 200 14.34 10.59 9.70
CA LEU A 200 15.80 10.61 9.77
C LEU A 200 16.42 11.24 8.52
N PHE A 201 15.91 10.91 7.33
CA PHE A 201 16.31 11.55 6.10
C PHE A 201 16.13 13.07 6.16
N THR A 202 14.97 13.58 6.58
CA THR A 202 14.74 15.02 6.65
C THR A 202 15.63 15.73 7.67
N LEU A 203 15.95 15.06 8.79
CA LEU A 203 16.87 15.59 9.81
C LEU A 203 18.28 15.72 9.26
N ILE A 204 18.80 14.65 8.64
CA ILE A 204 20.13 14.63 8.02
C ILE A 204 20.18 15.68 6.90
N TYR A 205 19.15 15.74 6.06
CA TYR A 205 19.05 16.71 4.97
C TYR A 205 19.11 18.15 5.50
N HIS A 206 18.42 18.45 6.60
CA HIS A 206 18.48 19.75 7.25
C HIS A 206 19.87 20.07 7.82
N ILE A 207 20.50 19.13 8.53
CA ILE A 207 21.86 19.31 9.09
C ILE A 207 22.89 19.59 7.98
N CYS A 208 22.69 19.03 6.79
CA CYS A 208 23.51 19.30 5.60
C CYS A 208 23.19 20.64 4.90
N GLY A 209 22.35 21.51 5.48
CA GLY A 209 21.95 22.79 4.89
C GLY A 209 20.92 22.65 3.75
N GLY A 210 20.20 21.53 3.69
CA GLY A 210 19.22 21.26 2.65
C GLY A 210 18.03 22.21 2.67
N THR A 211 17.64 22.66 1.48
CA THR A 211 16.49 23.56 1.25
C THR A 211 15.43 22.93 0.34
N ASP A 212 14.23 23.49 0.28
CA ASP A 212 13.30 23.20 -0.82
C ASP A 212 13.72 23.91 -2.13
N GLU A 213 12.87 23.82 -3.16
CA GLU A 213 13.09 24.45 -4.47
C GLU A 213 12.95 25.99 -4.46
N PHE A 214 12.51 26.58 -3.34
CA PHE A 214 12.33 28.03 -3.15
C PHE A 214 13.32 28.60 -2.12
N GLY A 215 14.25 27.80 -1.61
CA GLY A 215 15.24 28.22 -0.61
C GLY A 215 14.75 28.17 0.83
N ASN A 216 13.56 27.64 1.10
CA ASN A 216 13.10 27.44 2.47
C ASN A 216 13.94 26.34 3.16
N PRO A 217 14.33 26.48 4.42
CA PRO A 217 15.27 25.57 5.08
C PRO A 217 14.59 24.31 5.67
N TYR A 218 13.59 23.78 4.97
CA TYR A 218 12.83 22.59 5.34
C TYR A 218 12.30 21.87 4.09
N VAL A 219 11.99 20.58 4.22
CA VAL A 219 11.29 19.81 3.16
C VAL A 219 9.79 20.16 3.14
N TYR A 220 9.18 20.18 4.33
CA TYR A 220 7.81 20.60 4.56
C TYR A 220 7.77 21.54 5.77
N PRO A 221 6.91 22.57 5.82
CA PRO A 221 6.82 23.47 6.99
C PRO A 221 6.51 22.76 8.32
N ILE A 222 5.84 21.60 8.25
CA ILE A 222 5.54 20.73 9.41
C ILE A 222 6.77 19.92 9.88
N LEU A 223 7.81 19.82 9.04
CA LEU A 223 9.11 19.20 9.32
C LEU A 223 10.24 20.24 9.31
N ASP A 224 9.98 21.40 9.92
CA ASP A 224 10.99 22.45 10.11
C ASP A 224 11.82 22.18 11.36
N TRP A 225 13.05 21.71 11.15
CA TRP A 225 13.96 21.29 12.21
C TRP A 225 14.57 22.45 13.02
N HIS A 226 14.39 23.71 12.61
CA HIS A 226 14.62 24.86 13.50
C HIS A 226 13.64 24.87 14.67
N ASN A 227 12.48 24.24 14.51
CA ASN A 227 11.49 24.02 15.56
C ASN A 227 11.30 22.51 15.80
N PRO A 228 12.20 21.85 16.56
CA PRO A 228 12.17 20.40 16.76
C PRO A 228 10.88 19.91 17.44
N MET A 229 10.21 20.76 18.23
CA MET A 229 8.90 20.43 18.81
C MET A 229 7.84 20.22 17.73
N ARG A 230 7.84 21.03 16.67
CA ARG A 230 6.92 20.85 15.52
C ARG A 230 7.18 19.54 14.78
N CYS A 231 8.45 19.18 14.57
CA CYS A 231 8.82 17.89 13.99
C CYS A 231 8.35 16.72 14.87
N LEU A 232 8.54 16.80 16.18
CA LEU A 232 8.11 15.77 17.12
C LEU A 232 6.59 15.58 17.12
N VAL A 233 5.82 16.68 17.16
CA VAL A 233 4.34 16.62 17.07
C VAL A 233 3.90 15.99 15.76
N THR A 234 4.52 16.36 14.64
CA THR A 234 4.23 15.77 13.33
C THR A 234 4.56 14.28 13.30
N PHE A 235 5.69 13.87 13.89
CA PHE A 235 6.10 12.46 13.99
C PHE A 235 5.07 11.63 14.76
N VAL A 236 4.71 12.07 15.96
CA VAL A 236 3.70 11.40 16.80
C VAL A 236 2.34 11.35 16.10
N GLY A 237 1.93 12.46 15.47
CA GLY A 237 0.69 12.52 14.70
C GLY A 237 0.64 11.52 13.55
N ILE A 238 1.72 11.40 12.76
CA ILE A 238 1.82 10.43 11.66
C ILE A 238 1.80 9.00 12.21
N PHE A 239 2.48 8.73 13.33
CA PHE A 239 2.47 7.41 13.97
C PHE A 239 1.06 6.99 14.42
N LEU A 240 0.33 7.89 15.08
CA LEU A 240 -1.05 7.65 15.48
C LEU A 240 -1.95 7.45 14.26
N MET A 241 -1.76 8.25 13.20
CA MET A 241 -2.53 8.10 11.96
C MET A 241 -2.27 6.75 11.27
N ILE A 242 -1.01 6.27 11.26
CA ILE A 242 -0.64 4.94 10.77
C ILE A 242 -1.41 3.85 11.54
N ILE A 243 -1.45 3.94 12.87
CA ILE A 243 -2.19 2.98 13.71
C ILE A 243 -3.68 2.99 13.37
N CYS A 244 -4.29 4.17 13.32
CA CYS A 244 -5.70 4.33 13.00
C CYS A 244 -6.06 3.74 11.62
N PHE A 245 -5.31 4.12 10.57
CA PHE A 245 -5.55 3.60 9.23
C PHE A 245 -5.31 2.10 9.13
N TRP A 246 -4.28 1.57 9.78
CA TRP A 246 -4.02 0.13 9.72
C TRP A 246 -5.13 -0.69 10.38
N LEU A 247 -5.67 -0.22 11.51
CA LEU A 247 -6.84 -0.83 12.16
C LEU A 247 -8.09 -0.76 11.28
N LEU A 248 -8.35 0.38 10.64
CA LEU A 248 -9.47 0.55 9.71
C LEU A 248 -9.33 -0.37 8.50
N LEU A 249 -8.17 -0.39 7.86
CA LEU A 249 -7.87 -1.26 6.73
C LEU A 249 -8.00 -2.74 7.11
N PHE A 250 -7.57 -3.12 8.32
CA PHE A 250 -7.78 -4.48 8.81
C PHE A 250 -9.27 -4.82 8.99
N GLY A 251 -10.07 -3.88 9.52
CA GLY A 251 -11.52 -4.03 9.58
C GLY A 251 -12.13 -4.24 8.18
N VAL A 252 -11.79 -3.37 7.22
CA VAL A 252 -12.24 -3.47 5.82
C VAL A 252 -11.78 -4.77 5.18
N HIS A 253 -10.56 -5.24 5.47
CA HIS A 253 -10.05 -6.52 5.00
C HIS A 253 -10.94 -7.69 5.45
N LYS A 254 -11.32 -7.71 6.73
CA LYS A 254 -12.24 -8.74 7.25
C LYS A 254 -13.63 -8.61 6.63
N MET A 255 -14.13 -7.39 6.45
CA MET A 255 -15.42 -7.16 5.80
C MET A 255 -15.44 -7.69 4.36
N LYS A 256 -14.45 -7.34 3.52
CA LYS A 256 -14.41 -7.82 2.13
C LYS A 256 -14.33 -9.35 2.03
N GLN A 257 -13.66 -10.01 2.98
CA GLN A 257 -13.64 -11.49 3.06
C GLN A 257 -15.01 -12.07 3.42
N VAL A 258 -15.73 -11.45 4.36
CA VAL A 258 -17.10 -11.88 4.72
C VAL A 258 -18.05 -11.69 3.55
N PHE A 259 -18.00 -10.53 2.87
CA PHE A 259 -18.80 -10.28 1.68
C PHE A 259 -18.52 -11.30 0.58
N ASN A 260 -17.24 -11.53 0.27
CA ASN A 260 -16.85 -12.51 -0.74
C ASN A 260 -17.41 -13.91 -0.45
N ARG A 261 -17.34 -14.38 0.80
CA ARG A 261 -17.92 -15.66 1.21
C ARG A 261 -19.44 -15.69 1.07
N ALA A 262 -20.13 -14.63 1.49
CA ALA A 262 -21.59 -14.54 1.38
C ALA A 262 -22.04 -14.59 -0.08
N PHE A 263 -21.37 -13.86 -0.98
CA PHE A 263 -21.66 -13.93 -2.42
C PHE A 263 -21.33 -15.29 -3.02
N SER A 264 -20.25 -15.95 -2.61
CA SER A 264 -19.96 -17.30 -3.10
C SER A 264 -21.06 -18.28 -2.70
N ILE A 265 -21.57 -18.24 -1.46
CA ILE A 265 -22.64 -19.13 -0.97
C ILE A 265 -23.95 -18.89 -1.73
N VAL A 266 -24.36 -17.63 -1.90
CA VAL A 266 -25.62 -17.28 -2.58
C VAL A 266 -25.64 -17.70 -4.06
N TRP A 267 -24.49 -17.62 -4.73
CA TRP A 267 -24.38 -17.90 -6.17
C TRP A 267 -23.84 -19.30 -6.49
N THR A 268 -23.58 -20.15 -5.49
CA THR A 268 -23.36 -21.59 -5.63
C THR A 268 -24.20 -22.39 -4.61
N PRO A 269 -25.54 -22.44 -4.76
CA PRO A 269 -26.43 -23.10 -3.79
C PRO A 269 -26.19 -24.61 -3.65
N HIS A 270 -25.55 -25.25 -4.63
CA HIS A 270 -25.31 -26.69 -4.65
C HIS A 270 -24.29 -27.19 -3.61
N ALA A 271 -23.65 -26.29 -2.85
CA ALA A 271 -22.72 -26.66 -1.78
C ALA A 271 -23.38 -26.80 -0.38
N VAL A 272 -24.70 -26.61 -0.25
CA VAL A 272 -25.41 -26.69 1.05
C VAL A 272 -25.99 -28.09 1.31
N GLY A 273 -25.69 -29.08 0.45
CA GLY A 273 -26.22 -30.45 0.56
C GLY A 273 -25.32 -31.48 1.26
N LEU A 274 -24.19 -31.08 1.87
CA LEU A 274 -23.26 -32.00 2.55
C LEU A 274 -22.54 -31.32 3.74
N ILE A 275 -23.30 -30.89 4.75
CA ILE A 275 -22.90 -30.94 6.17
C ILE A 275 -24.16 -31.20 6.99
#